data_AF-A0A6A6U3U5-F1
#
_entry.id   AF-A0A6A6U3U5-F1
#
_cell.length_a   1.000
_cell.length_b   1.000
_cell.length_c   1.000
_cell.angle_alpha   90.00
_cell.angle_beta   90.00
_cell.angle_gamma   90.00
#
_symmetry.space_group_name_H-M   'P 1'
#
loop_
_entity.id
_entity.type
_entity.pdbx_description
1 polymer ?
#
loop_
_entity_poly.entity_id
_entity_poly.type
_entity_poly.pdbx_seq_one_letter_code
_entity_poly.pdbx_strand_id
1 'polypeptide(L)'
;MTFRLNEDAEDSATVSVDSIVDTEYVKQMEEFVATNGELSSQSSSTLQVDGLTAIAFQEEQRVALDALTPLADCEVCSEAISFHQRVRLPCGHIFCVDCTLEYFRRATKDEVLYPPMCCTRQISLLLIRKDMPDDLSRAYEKAKLEFATLDRTYCANPACGQFVPPTFIVDQQATCSHCDTVTHATARDKAMEATQALADLNGWKTCYQCNRIVELNFGCYHMTCPCKAEFCYLCGAKWKTCDCSRWNEDRLLGPR
;
A
#
# COMPACT_ATOMS: atom_id res chain seq x y z
N MET A 1 -13.62 59.51 13.99
CA MET A 1 -14.47 58.32 13.76
C MET A 1 -13.64 57.12 14.17
N THR A 2 -14.13 56.37 15.18
CA THR A 2 -14.00 54.90 15.38
C THR A 2 -12.59 54.27 15.33
N PHE A 3 -12.13 53.43 16.27
CA PHE A 3 -12.66 52.87 17.51
C PHE A 3 -11.44 52.32 18.30
N ARG A 4 -11.66 52.07 19.59
CA ARG A 4 -10.71 51.61 20.60
C ARG A 4 -10.36 50.11 20.47
N LEU A 5 -9.15 49.79 20.94
CA LEU A 5 -8.65 48.63 21.70
C LEU A 5 -9.50 47.34 21.70
N ASN A 6 -8.84 46.20 21.48
CA ASN A 6 -8.80 45.10 22.47
C ASN A 6 -7.69 44.08 22.14
N GLU A 7 -6.96 43.72 23.20
CA GLU A 7 -6.20 42.48 23.36
C GLU A 7 -7.17 41.30 23.57
N ASP A 8 -6.60 40.10 23.50
CA ASP A 8 -7.09 38.80 23.98
C ASP A 8 -7.70 37.79 22.99
N ALA A 9 -7.24 36.56 23.24
CA ALA A 9 -7.87 35.26 23.05
C ALA A 9 -7.56 34.47 21.77
N GLU A 10 -6.73 33.44 22.01
CA GLU A 10 -6.62 32.16 21.30
C GLU A 10 -7.97 31.66 20.75
N ASP A 11 -7.98 31.16 19.52
CA ASP A 11 -9.05 30.26 19.08
C ASP A 11 -8.48 29.13 18.22
N SER A 12 -8.33 27.97 18.86
CA SER A 12 -8.06 26.70 18.24
C SER A 12 -9.36 26.17 17.63
N ALA A 13 -9.52 26.27 16.32
CA ALA A 13 -10.62 25.59 15.64
C ALA A 13 -10.36 24.08 15.58
N THR A 14 -10.84 23.35 16.59
CA THR A 14 -11.04 21.91 16.53
C THR A 14 -12.29 21.63 15.70
N VAL A 15 -12.10 21.04 14.52
CA VAL A 15 -13.23 20.48 13.76
C VAL A 15 -13.61 19.16 14.45
N SER A 16 -14.70 19.20 15.23
CA SER A 16 -15.39 18.01 15.73
C SER A 16 -15.93 17.21 14.54
N VAL A 17 -15.63 15.91 14.54
CA VAL A 17 -16.12 14.94 13.55
C VAL A 17 -17.38 14.27 14.12
N ASP A 18 -18.38 15.07 14.54
CA ASP A 18 -19.67 14.56 15.02
C ASP A 18 -20.82 14.94 14.07
N SER A 19 -20.61 14.78 12.77
CA SER A 19 -21.71 14.85 11.81
C SER A 19 -21.45 13.94 10.62
N ILE A 20 -21.73 12.65 10.77
CA ILE A 20 -22.41 11.74 9.81
C ILE A 20 -22.71 10.47 10.61
N VAL A 21 -23.57 10.56 11.61
CA VAL A 21 -24.34 9.41 12.06
C VAL A 21 -25.76 9.91 12.18
N ASP A 22 -26.62 9.46 11.28
CA ASP A 22 -28.03 9.80 11.29
C ASP A 22 -28.62 9.30 12.62
N THR A 23 -28.91 10.23 13.54
CA THR A 23 -29.38 9.92 14.90
C THR A 23 -30.71 9.16 14.89
N GLU A 24 -31.44 9.26 13.78
CA GLU A 24 -32.67 8.49 13.54
C GLU A 24 -32.35 7.00 13.35
N TYR A 25 -31.23 6.67 12.71
CA TYR A 25 -30.79 5.29 12.46
C TYR A 25 -30.30 4.61 13.74
N VAL A 26 -29.60 5.34 14.62
CA VAL A 26 -29.15 4.82 15.92
C VAL A 26 -30.36 4.54 16.83
N LYS A 27 -31.36 5.44 16.85
CA LYS A 27 -32.61 5.21 17.58
C LYS A 27 -33.39 4.00 17.07
N GLN A 28 -33.46 3.81 15.75
CA GLN A 28 -34.11 2.64 15.16
C GLN A 28 -33.38 1.34 15.52
N MET A 29 -32.05 1.37 15.65
CA MET A 29 -31.27 0.22 16.12
C MET A 29 -31.44 -0.04 17.61
N GLU A 30 -31.51 0.99 18.45
CA GLU A 30 -31.76 0.85 19.89
C GLU A 30 -33.16 0.32 20.18
N GLU A 31 -34.19 0.78 19.45
CA GLU A 31 -35.56 0.26 19.58
C GLU A 31 -35.68 -1.18 19.06
N PHE A 32 -34.94 -1.55 18.01
CA PHE A 32 -34.87 -2.92 17.52
C PHE A 32 -34.16 -3.87 18.50
N VAL A 33 -33.12 -3.38 19.18
CA VAL A 33 -32.43 -4.11 20.25
C VAL A 33 -33.31 -4.19 21.50
N ALA A 34 -34.11 -3.16 21.81
CA ALA A 34 -35.03 -3.18 22.94
C ALA A 34 -36.24 -4.11 22.73
N THR A 35 -36.73 -4.24 21.49
CA THR A 35 -37.86 -5.12 21.15
C THR A 35 -37.46 -6.59 20.97
N ASN A 36 -36.21 -6.86 20.57
CA ASN A 36 -35.68 -8.23 20.42
C ASN A 36 -34.72 -8.65 21.56
N GLY A 37 -34.51 -7.77 22.55
CA GLY A 37 -33.51 -7.89 23.62
C GLY A 37 -33.85 -8.85 24.77
N GLU A 38 -35.00 -9.52 24.72
CA GLU A 38 -35.41 -10.51 25.73
C GLU A 38 -35.20 -11.97 25.30
N LEU A 39 -34.30 -12.25 24.35
CA LEU A 39 -33.85 -13.61 24.07
C LEU A 39 -32.36 -13.88 24.33
N SER A 40 -31.70 -13.09 25.20
CA SER A 40 -30.30 -13.32 25.59
C SER A 40 -30.01 -13.45 27.08
N SER A 41 -31.03 -13.59 27.95
CA SER A 41 -30.79 -13.69 29.40
C SER A 41 -31.25 -14.98 30.09
N GLN A 42 -31.74 -15.99 29.35
CA GLN A 42 -32.04 -17.30 29.94
C GLN A 42 -31.50 -18.46 29.11
N SER A 43 -30.20 -18.77 29.29
CA SER A 43 -29.70 -20.14 29.49
C SER A 43 -28.17 -20.15 29.54
N SER A 44 -27.64 -19.74 30.70
CA SER A 44 -26.48 -20.45 31.26
C SER A 44 -26.96 -21.83 31.73
N SER A 45 -27.33 -22.68 30.77
CA SER A 45 -27.57 -24.10 30.97
C SER A 45 -27.03 -24.78 29.73
N THR A 46 -26.02 -25.60 29.92
CA THR A 46 -25.48 -26.55 28.96
C THR A 46 -26.64 -27.40 28.43
N LEU A 47 -27.29 -26.94 27.35
CA LEU A 47 -28.09 -27.81 26.51
C LEU A 47 -27.10 -28.47 25.58
N GLN A 48 -26.81 -29.73 25.88
CA GLN A 48 -26.16 -30.64 24.95
C GLN A 48 -27.01 -30.71 23.69
N VAL A 49 -26.69 -29.87 22.72
CA VAL A 49 -26.98 -30.15 21.31
C VAL A 49 -25.88 -31.07 20.83
N ASP A 50 -26.28 -32.21 20.28
CA ASP A 50 -25.39 -33.25 19.79
C ASP A 50 -24.28 -32.66 18.90
N GLY A 51 -23.07 -32.60 19.46
CA GLY A 51 -21.81 -32.67 18.71
C GLY A 51 -21.50 -31.60 17.67
N LEU A 52 -21.96 -30.35 17.78
CA LEU A 52 -21.51 -29.26 16.90
C LEU A 52 -20.71 -28.20 17.68
N THR A 53 -19.44 -28.04 17.30
CA THR A 53 -18.53 -27.04 17.87
C THR A 53 -18.89 -25.64 17.38
N ALA A 54 -18.48 -24.59 18.10
CA ALA A 54 -18.68 -23.20 17.67
C ALA A 54 -18.15 -22.91 16.25
N ILE A 55 -17.10 -23.64 15.82
CA ILE A 55 -16.54 -23.58 14.46
C ILE A 55 -17.53 -24.14 13.43
N ALA A 56 -18.19 -25.27 13.74
CA ALA A 56 -19.18 -25.86 12.84
C ALA A 56 -20.41 -24.95 12.68
N PHE A 57 -20.86 -24.32 13.77
CA PHE A 57 -21.95 -23.33 13.72
C PHE A 57 -21.59 -22.09 12.89
N GLN A 58 -20.35 -21.58 13.03
CA GLN A 58 -19.86 -20.47 12.22
C GLN A 58 -19.80 -20.84 10.73
N GLU A 59 -19.37 -22.05 10.40
CA GLU A 59 -19.31 -22.51 9.01
C GLU A 59 -20.70 -22.66 8.39
N GLU A 60 -21.66 -23.24 9.13
CA GLU A 60 -23.06 -23.35 8.69
C GLU A 60 -23.69 -21.97 8.43
N GLN A 61 -23.43 -21.01 9.32
CA GLN A 61 -23.90 -19.64 9.14
C GLN A 61 -23.26 -18.95 7.93
N ARG A 62 -21.99 -19.24 7.64
CA ARG A 62 -21.26 -18.78 6.45
C ARG A 62 -21.92 -19.30 5.17
N VAL A 63 -22.22 -20.59 5.14
CA VAL A 63 -22.88 -21.27 4.00
C VAL A 63 -24.27 -20.69 3.76
N ALA A 64 -25.06 -20.45 4.82
CA ALA A 64 -26.38 -19.87 4.69
C ALA A 64 -26.35 -18.44 4.12
N LEU A 65 -25.41 -17.60 4.57
CA LEU A 65 -25.25 -16.24 4.04
C LEU A 65 -24.76 -16.24 2.58
N ASP A 66 -23.87 -17.18 2.22
CA ASP A 66 -23.43 -17.35 0.83
C ASP A 66 -24.58 -17.82 -0.08
N ALA A 67 -25.53 -18.62 0.42
CA ALA A 67 -26.72 -19.02 -0.33
C ALA A 67 -27.73 -17.88 -0.55
N LEU A 68 -27.77 -16.89 0.34
CA LEU A 68 -28.68 -15.75 0.28
C LEU A 68 -28.10 -14.54 -0.46
N THR A 69 -26.79 -14.50 -0.68
CA THR A 69 -26.10 -13.38 -1.33
C THR A 69 -25.71 -13.74 -2.77
N PRO A 70 -26.11 -12.96 -3.79
CA PRO A 70 -25.72 -13.23 -5.17
C PRO A 70 -24.20 -13.27 -5.31
N LEU A 71 -23.67 -14.30 -5.99
CA LEU A 71 -22.26 -14.39 -6.37
C LEU A 71 -21.84 -13.14 -7.17
N ALA A 72 -20.57 -12.74 -7.04
CA ALA A 72 -19.99 -11.67 -7.84
C ALA A 72 -18.68 -12.16 -8.44
N ASP A 73 -18.33 -11.71 -9.65
CA ASP A 73 -17.11 -12.16 -10.30
C ASP A 73 -15.89 -11.35 -9.83
N CYS A 74 -14.76 -12.02 -9.70
CA CYS A 74 -13.47 -11.38 -9.42
C CYS A 74 -12.98 -10.62 -10.64
N GLU A 75 -12.66 -9.33 -10.49
CA GLU A 75 -12.08 -8.52 -11.57
C GLU A 75 -10.66 -8.94 -11.97
N VAL A 76 -10.02 -9.83 -11.21
CA VAL A 76 -8.64 -10.31 -11.46
C VAL A 76 -8.63 -11.71 -12.07
N CYS A 77 -9.30 -12.68 -11.43
CA CYS A 77 -9.30 -14.08 -11.90
C CYS A 77 -10.59 -14.49 -12.63
N SER A 78 -11.62 -13.65 -12.66
CA SER A 78 -12.95 -13.96 -13.23
C SER A 78 -13.67 -15.16 -12.59
N GLU A 79 -13.24 -15.59 -11.40
CA GLU A 79 -13.93 -16.63 -10.65
C GLU A 79 -15.09 -16.03 -9.85
N ALA A 80 -16.16 -16.82 -9.68
CA ALA A 80 -17.31 -16.43 -8.88
C ALA A 80 -16.96 -16.45 -7.38
N ILE A 81 -17.22 -15.33 -6.71
CA ILE A 81 -16.82 -15.07 -5.32
C ILE A 81 -18.06 -15.04 -4.42
N SER A 82 -18.02 -15.74 -3.30
CA SER A 82 -19.04 -15.63 -2.24
C SER A 82 -18.86 -14.37 -1.38
N PHE A 83 -19.86 -13.97 -0.58
CA PHE A 83 -19.81 -12.69 0.12
C PHE A 83 -18.57 -12.54 1.02
N HIS A 84 -18.18 -13.62 1.69
CA HIS A 84 -17.05 -13.64 2.63
C HIS A 84 -15.68 -13.60 1.97
N GLN A 85 -15.59 -13.94 0.69
CA GLN A 85 -14.35 -13.93 -0.07
C GLN A 85 -14.19 -12.65 -0.90
N ARG A 86 -15.11 -11.68 -0.78
CA ARG A 86 -15.07 -10.42 -1.54
C ARG A 86 -14.32 -9.34 -0.79
N VAL A 87 -13.45 -8.67 -1.52
CA VAL A 87 -12.81 -7.42 -1.11
C VAL A 87 -13.32 -6.33 -2.04
N ARG A 88 -14.19 -5.45 -1.51
CA ARG A 88 -14.67 -4.27 -2.24
C ARG A 88 -13.66 -3.14 -2.09
N LEU A 89 -13.04 -2.75 -3.20
CA LEU A 89 -12.01 -1.72 -3.22
C LEU A 89 -12.61 -0.30 -3.16
N PRO A 90 -11.83 0.73 -2.78
CA PRO A 90 -12.32 2.11 -2.71
C PRO A 90 -12.79 2.67 -4.05
N CYS A 91 -12.35 2.10 -5.17
CA CYS A 91 -12.80 2.46 -6.52
C CYS A 91 -14.11 1.76 -6.93
N GLY A 92 -14.59 0.78 -6.16
CA GLY A 92 -15.82 0.02 -6.43
C GLY A 92 -15.61 -1.36 -7.06
N HIS A 93 -14.43 -1.65 -7.62
CA HIS A 93 -14.08 -2.99 -8.11
C HIS A 93 -14.07 -4.04 -6.99
N ILE A 94 -14.33 -5.29 -7.35
CA ILE A 94 -14.44 -6.42 -6.42
C ILE A 94 -13.36 -7.44 -6.77
N PHE A 95 -12.47 -7.70 -5.81
CA PHE A 95 -11.46 -8.76 -5.92
C PHE A 95 -11.81 -9.90 -4.97
N CYS A 96 -11.36 -11.12 -5.26
CA CYS A 96 -11.37 -12.17 -4.25
C CYS A 96 -10.24 -11.93 -3.23
N VAL A 97 -10.38 -12.50 -2.03
CA VAL A 97 -9.36 -12.46 -0.97
C VAL A 97 -8.00 -12.95 -1.51
N ASP A 98 -7.98 -14.08 -2.22
CA ASP A 98 -6.74 -14.68 -2.72
C ASP A 98 -6.01 -13.78 -3.73
N CYS A 99 -6.72 -13.21 -4.70
CA CYS A 99 -6.15 -12.26 -5.65
C CYS A 99 -5.64 -10.99 -4.96
N THR A 100 -6.33 -10.53 -3.91
CA THR A 100 -5.89 -9.38 -3.12
C THR A 100 -4.60 -9.72 -2.38
N LEU A 101 -4.53 -10.86 -1.68
CA LEU A 101 -3.34 -11.31 -0.97
C LEU A 101 -2.14 -11.50 -1.89
N GLU A 102 -2.35 -12.11 -3.07
CA GLU A 102 -1.28 -12.27 -4.06
C GLU A 102 -0.80 -10.92 -4.59
N TYR A 103 -1.70 -9.95 -4.78
CA TYR A 103 -1.29 -8.61 -5.18
C TYR A 103 -0.40 -7.94 -4.11
N PHE A 104 -0.78 -8.03 -2.83
CA PHE A 104 0.09 -7.57 -1.74
C PHE A 104 1.43 -8.32 -1.72
N ARG A 105 1.44 -9.64 -1.91
CA ARG A 105 2.66 -10.47 -1.97
C ARG A 105 3.58 -10.08 -3.12
N ARG A 106 3.04 -9.71 -4.27
CA ARG A 106 3.83 -9.21 -5.40
C ARG A 106 4.38 -7.81 -5.12
N ALA A 107 3.57 -6.95 -4.50
CA ALA A 107 4.00 -5.61 -4.12
C ALA A 107 5.09 -5.60 -3.05
N THR A 108 5.29 -6.67 -2.26
CA THR A 108 6.46 -6.75 -1.36
C THR A 108 7.77 -7.03 -2.09
N LYS A 109 7.70 -7.54 -3.32
CA LYS A 109 8.88 -7.93 -4.12
C LYS A 109 9.20 -6.95 -5.24
N ASP A 110 8.18 -6.22 -5.72
CA ASP A 110 8.30 -5.30 -6.84
C ASP A 110 7.88 -3.89 -6.42
N GLU A 111 8.87 -2.99 -6.33
CA GLU A 111 8.67 -1.58 -5.97
C GLU A 111 7.76 -0.84 -6.97
N VAL A 112 7.65 -1.30 -8.22
CA VAL A 112 6.72 -0.73 -9.21
C VAL A 112 5.28 -1.02 -8.84
N LEU A 113 5.02 -2.19 -8.25
CA LEU A 113 3.70 -2.60 -7.76
C LEU A 113 3.40 -2.04 -6.36
N TYR A 114 4.34 -1.32 -5.75
CA TYR A 114 4.19 -0.76 -4.41
C TYR A 114 3.83 0.74 -4.42
N PRO A 115 2.86 1.17 -3.59
CA PRO A 115 1.88 0.33 -2.88
C PRO A 115 0.86 -0.29 -3.86
N PRO A 116 0.12 -1.35 -3.48
CA PRO A 116 -0.96 -1.88 -4.31
C PRO A 116 -1.99 -0.80 -4.64
N MET A 117 -2.30 -0.65 -5.93
CA MET A 117 -3.24 0.35 -6.45
C MET A 117 -4.32 -0.32 -7.29
N CYS A 118 -5.55 0.18 -7.24
CA CYS A 118 -6.56 -0.14 -8.24
C CYS A 118 -7.07 1.16 -8.85
N CYS A 119 -7.07 1.22 -10.18
CA CYS A 119 -7.25 2.46 -10.95
C CYS A 119 -6.18 3.48 -10.54
N THR A 120 -6.53 4.41 -9.66
CA THR A 120 -5.64 5.43 -9.10
C THR A 120 -5.74 5.54 -7.58
N ARG A 121 -6.40 4.58 -6.93
CA ARG A 121 -6.63 4.56 -5.48
C ARG A 121 -5.81 3.45 -4.83
N GLN A 122 -5.12 3.79 -3.75
CA GLN A 122 -4.37 2.81 -2.96
C GLN A 122 -5.32 1.81 -2.32
N ILE A 123 -4.98 0.53 -2.44
CA ILE A 123 -5.64 -0.55 -1.73
C ILE A 123 -5.04 -0.58 -0.32
N SER A 124 -5.86 -0.24 0.68
CA SER A 124 -5.41 -0.24 2.08
C SER A 124 -5.27 -1.67 2.59
N LEU A 125 -4.19 -1.95 3.32
CA LEU A 125 -3.98 -3.24 4.01
C LEU A 125 -5.12 -3.55 5.00
N LEU A 126 -5.80 -2.52 5.51
CA LEU A 126 -6.96 -2.67 6.40
C LEU A 126 -8.11 -3.46 5.76
N LEU A 127 -8.24 -3.44 4.42
CA LEU A 127 -9.31 -4.15 3.71
C LEU A 127 -9.15 -5.67 3.73
N ILE A 128 -7.92 -6.16 3.94
CA ILE A 128 -7.59 -7.59 3.91
C ILE A 128 -6.95 -8.09 5.21
N ARG A 129 -6.89 -7.23 6.23
CA ARG A 129 -6.16 -7.48 7.47
C ARG A 129 -6.56 -8.78 8.17
N LYS A 130 -7.84 -9.16 8.11
CA LYS A 130 -8.36 -10.37 8.74
C LYS A 130 -7.79 -11.65 8.09
N ASP A 131 -7.62 -11.62 6.78
CA ASP A 131 -7.20 -12.77 5.97
C ASP A 131 -5.70 -12.74 5.68
N MET A 132 -5.00 -11.67 6.08
CA MET A 132 -3.59 -11.46 5.78
C MET A 132 -2.69 -12.31 6.68
N PRO A 133 -1.90 -13.24 6.12
CA PRO A 133 -0.95 -14.02 6.91
C PRO A 133 0.09 -13.14 7.61
N ASP A 134 0.54 -13.58 8.78
CA ASP A 134 1.53 -12.86 9.59
C ASP A 134 2.88 -12.68 8.88
N ASP A 135 3.32 -13.69 8.12
CA ASP A 135 4.55 -13.63 7.32
C ASP A 135 4.43 -12.58 6.21
N LEU A 136 3.28 -12.52 5.54
CA LEU A 136 3.02 -11.53 4.51
C LEU A 136 2.91 -10.12 5.09
N SER A 137 2.26 -9.96 6.24
CA SER A 137 2.17 -8.68 6.97
C SER A 137 3.57 -8.15 7.34
N ARG A 138 4.43 -9.01 7.90
CA ARG A 138 5.83 -8.65 8.20
C ARG A 138 6.63 -8.32 6.94
N ALA A 139 6.46 -9.09 5.87
CA ALA A 139 7.13 -8.81 4.60
C ALA A 139 6.70 -7.46 4.02
N TYR A 140 5.43 -7.10 4.14
CA TYR A 140 4.91 -5.82 3.65
C TYR A 140 5.46 -4.62 4.42
N GLU A 141 5.59 -4.71 5.75
CA GLU A 141 6.23 -3.66 6.55
C GLU A 141 7.73 -3.53 6.27
N LYS A 142 8.43 -4.65 6.04
CA LYS A 142 9.83 -4.62 5.58
C LYS A 142 9.96 -3.92 4.22
N ALA A 143 9.12 -4.29 3.25
CA ALA A 143 9.11 -3.69 1.93
C ALA A 143 8.79 -2.18 1.99
N LYS A 144 7.86 -1.77 2.86
CA LYS A 144 7.55 -0.35 3.11
C LYS A 144 8.79 0.44 3.52
N LEU A 145 9.54 -0.07 4.49
CA LEU A 145 10.75 0.60 4.98
C LEU A 145 11.87 0.58 3.93
N GLU A 146 12.08 -0.56 3.29
CA GLU A 146 13.08 -0.72 2.23
C GLU A 146 12.81 0.26 1.08
N PHE A 147 11.59 0.27 0.54
CA PHE A 147 11.25 1.09 -0.62
C PHE A 147 11.24 2.59 -0.30
N ALA A 148 10.90 2.97 0.93
CA ALA A 148 11.03 4.35 1.40
C ALA A 148 12.49 4.79 1.64
N THR A 149 13.43 3.85 1.78
CA THR A 149 14.85 4.15 2.01
C THR A 149 15.54 4.46 0.69
N LEU A 150 16.25 5.59 0.64
CA LEU A 150 16.94 6.09 -0.56
C LEU A 150 18.29 5.39 -0.76
N ASP A 151 19.18 5.53 0.21
CA ASP A 151 20.52 4.92 0.23
C ASP A 151 20.42 3.54 0.91
N ARG A 152 19.78 2.60 0.21
CA ARG A 152 19.55 1.24 0.73
C ARG A 152 20.88 0.52 0.91
N THR A 153 21.06 -0.07 2.09
CA THR A 153 22.18 -0.96 2.36
C THR A 153 21.67 -2.39 2.43
N TYR A 154 22.36 -3.30 1.76
CA TYR A 154 22.06 -4.73 1.75
C TYR A 154 23.19 -5.49 2.40
N CYS A 155 22.86 -6.62 3.03
CA CYS A 155 23.84 -7.51 3.63
C CYS A 155 24.81 -8.04 2.55
N ALA A 156 26.12 -7.88 2.77
CA ALA A 156 27.15 -8.34 1.85
C ALA A 156 27.29 -9.87 1.76
N ASN A 157 26.67 -10.63 2.66
CA ASN A 157 26.63 -12.08 2.57
C ASN A 157 25.74 -12.50 1.38
N PRO A 158 26.29 -13.14 0.32
CA PRO A 158 25.52 -13.48 -0.88
C PRO A 158 24.38 -14.47 -0.64
N ALA A 159 24.46 -15.29 0.42
CA ALA A 159 23.38 -16.19 0.81
C ALA A 159 22.25 -15.48 1.57
N CYS A 160 22.50 -14.27 2.07
CA CYS A 160 21.53 -13.47 2.84
C CYS A 160 20.92 -12.36 1.99
N GLY A 161 21.72 -11.42 1.51
CA GLY A 161 21.30 -10.30 0.65
C GLY A 161 20.16 -9.42 1.22
N GLN A 162 19.80 -9.57 2.50
CA GLN A 162 18.66 -8.86 3.08
C GLN A 162 18.93 -7.37 3.20
N PHE A 163 17.88 -6.56 3.05
CA PHE A 163 17.90 -5.14 3.37
C PHE A 163 18.27 -4.94 4.85
N VAL A 164 19.23 -4.05 5.11
CA VAL A 164 19.66 -3.64 6.45
C VAL A 164 19.05 -2.27 6.76
N PRO A 165 18.12 -2.17 7.73
CA PRO A 165 17.50 -0.91 8.07
C PRO A 165 18.53 0.12 8.56
N PRO A 166 18.33 1.43 8.30
CA PRO A 166 19.25 2.48 8.73
C PRO A 166 19.57 2.48 10.23
N THR A 167 18.65 1.97 11.07
CA THR A 167 18.84 1.84 12.52
C THR A 167 19.94 0.85 12.92
N PHE A 168 20.38 -0.01 12.01
CA PHE A 168 21.47 -0.98 12.21
C PHE A 168 22.79 -0.51 11.57
N ILE A 169 22.89 0.76 11.21
CA ILE A 169 24.07 1.36 10.59
C ILE A 169 24.69 2.37 11.57
N VAL A 170 25.93 2.11 11.99
CA VAL A 170 26.71 2.98 12.87
C VAL A 170 28.09 3.18 12.24
N ASP A 171 28.56 4.42 12.15
CA ASP A 171 29.87 4.77 11.59
C ASP A 171 30.17 4.09 10.23
N GLN A 172 29.18 4.10 9.32
CA GLN A 172 29.23 3.46 7.99
C GLN A 172 29.41 1.92 8.02
N GLN A 173 29.13 1.28 9.15
CA GLN A 173 29.08 -0.17 9.29
C GLN A 173 27.65 -0.60 9.56
N ALA A 174 27.11 -1.39 8.63
CA ALA A 174 25.77 -1.96 8.68
C ALA A 174 25.84 -3.40 9.20
N THR A 175 25.18 -3.68 10.32
CA THR A 175 25.15 -5.03 10.90
C THR A 175 23.84 -5.71 10.52
N CYS A 176 23.93 -6.84 9.81
CA CYS A 176 22.75 -7.58 9.38
C CYS A 176 22.07 -8.28 10.56
N SER A 177 20.80 -7.96 10.83
CA SER A 177 20.03 -8.57 11.93
C SER A 177 19.64 -10.05 11.71
N HIS A 178 19.98 -10.64 10.56
CA HIS A 178 19.65 -12.02 10.22
C HIS A 178 20.84 -12.98 10.32
N CYS A 179 22.06 -12.51 10.01
CA CYS A 179 23.26 -13.36 9.97
C CYS A 179 24.50 -12.68 10.58
N ASP A 180 24.32 -11.54 11.25
CA ASP A 180 25.36 -10.77 11.95
C ASP A 180 26.54 -10.30 11.09
N THR A 181 26.46 -10.47 9.77
CA THR A 181 27.48 -9.99 8.84
C THR A 181 27.54 -8.46 8.86
N VAL A 182 28.73 -7.93 9.13
CA VAL A 182 29.02 -6.48 9.05
C VAL A 182 29.36 -6.12 7.61
N THR A 183 28.66 -5.14 7.06
CA THR A 183 28.84 -4.61 5.71
C THR A 183 29.22 -3.14 5.81
N HIS A 184 30.25 -2.70 5.10
CA HIS A 184 30.51 -1.27 4.98
C HIS A 184 29.42 -0.63 4.10
N ALA A 185 28.65 0.32 4.65
CA ALA A 185 27.59 1.04 3.95
C ALA A 185 28.11 1.99 2.84
N THR A 186 29.42 1.97 2.57
CA THR A 186 30.11 2.82 1.59
C THR A 186 30.63 1.97 0.44
N ALA A 187 29.75 1.67 -0.50
CA ALA A 187 30.14 1.14 -1.80
C ALA A 187 29.29 1.77 -2.90
N ARG A 188 29.46 3.09 -3.12
CA ARG A 188 29.30 3.64 -4.48
C ARG A 188 30.48 3.10 -5.29
N ASP A 189 30.36 1.85 -5.70
CA ASP A 189 31.43 1.13 -6.39
C ASP A 189 31.76 1.78 -7.73
N LYS A 190 33.00 1.52 -8.20
CA LYS A 190 33.44 1.80 -9.59
C LYS A 190 32.48 1.23 -10.66
N ALA A 191 31.71 0.21 -10.31
CA ALA A 191 30.64 -0.34 -11.15
C ALA A 191 29.50 0.66 -11.42
N MET A 192 29.18 1.54 -10.46
CA MET A 192 28.21 2.62 -10.69
C MET A 192 28.74 3.67 -11.67
N GLU A 193 30.04 3.94 -11.65
CA GLU A 193 30.68 4.92 -12.56
C GLU A 193 30.61 4.44 -14.02
N ALA A 194 30.92 3.17 -14.28
CA ALA A 194 30.77 2.57 -15.60
C ALA A 194 29.30 2.55 -16.07
N THR A 195 28.36 2.30 -15.14
CA THR A 195 26.91 2.30 -15.43
C THR A 195 26.41 3.71 -15.77
N GLN A 196 26.89 4.74 -15.05
CA GLN A 196 26.56 6.13 -15.34
C GLN A 196 27.13 6.57 -16.70
N ALA A 197 28.35 6.17 -17.04
CA ALA A 197 28.94 6.46 -18.34
C ALA A 197 28.13 5.83 -19.49
N LEU A 198 27.63 4.61 -19.32
CA LEU A 198 26.72 3.98 -20.29
C LEU A 198 25.37 4.71 -20.38
N ALA A 199 24.83 5.17 -19.25
CA ALA A 199 23.60 5.94 -19.23
C ALA A 199 23.73 7.24 -20.02
N ASP A 200 24.82 7.97 -19.80
CA ASP A 200 25.12 9.22 -20.50
C ASP A 200 25.27 8.98 -22.02
N LEU A 201 25.93 7.89 -22.41
CA LEU A 201 26.11 7.51 -23.82
C LEU A 201 24.78 7.17 -24.52
N ASN A 202 23.87 6.47 -23.82
CA ASN A 202 22.56 6.09 -24.36
C ASN A 202 21.50 7.20 -24.20
N GLY A 203 21.85 8.33 -23.57
CA GLY A 203 20.90 9.40 -23.27
C GLY A 203 19.87 9.02 -22.21
N TRP A 204 20.09 7.93 -21.47
CA TRP A 204 19.31 7.57 -20.30
C TRP A 204 19.47 8.61 -19.20
N LYS A 205 18.52 8.65 -18.27
CA LYS A 205 18.39 9.76 -17.33
C LYS A 205 18.31 9.31 -15.91
N THR A 206 19.08 10.00 -15.08
CA THR A 206 19.17 9.72 -13.66
C THR A 206 18.11 10.54 -12.91
N CYS A 207 17.29 9.86 -12.12
CA CYS A 207 16.33 10.51 -11.24
C CYS A 207 17.06 11.38 -10.21
N TYR A 208 16.71 12.67 -10.13
CA TYR A 208 17.34 13.63 -9.21
C TYR A 208 17.21 13.26 -7.73
N GLN A 209 16.16 12.51 -7.37
CA GLN A 209 15.90 12.12 -5.99
C GLN A 209 16.70 10.87 -5.58
N CYS A 210 16.62 9.77 -6.32
CA CYS A 210 17.16 8.46 -5.92
C CYS A 210 18.33 7.94 -6.76
N ASN A 211 18.80 8.71 -7.74
CA ASN A 211 19.89 8.33 -8.64
C ASN A 211 19.63 7.07 -9.49
N ARG A 212 18.38 6.62 -9.61
CA ARG A 212 18.01 5.54 -10.53
C ARG A 212 18.10 6.02 -11.98
N ILE A 213 18.77 5.25 -12.83
CA ILE A 213 18.81 5.47 -14.27
C ILE A 213 17.53 4.94 -14.90
N VAL A 214 16.93 5.75 -15.78
CA VAL A 214 15.66 5.47 -16.45
C VAL A 214 15.84 5.64 -17.95
N GLU A 215 15.29 4.70 -18.71
CA GLU A 215 15.19 4.74 -20.17
C GLU A 215 13.78 5.18 -20.60
N LEU A 216 13.69 5.98 -21.66
CA LEU A 216 12.44 6.37 -22.31
C LEU A 216 12.39 5.76 -23.70
N ASN A 217 11.55 4.74 -23.88
CA ASN A 217 11.30 4.12 -25.18
C ASN A 217 10.43 5.02 -26.07
N PHE A 218 9.27 5.45 -25.56
CA PHE A 218 8.30 6.30 -26.26
C PHE A 218 7.46 7.08 -25.23
N GLY A 219 6.79 8.14 -25.68
CA GLY A 219 5.93 9.00 -24.87
C GLY A 219 6.49 10.41 -24.66
N CYS A 220 5.82 11.16 -23.79
CA CYS A 220 6.26 12.51 -23.41
C CYS A 220 7.48 12.46 -22.47
N TYR A 221 8.16 13.59 -22.30
CA TYR A 221 9.35 13.70 -21.44
C TYR A 221 9.02 13.82 -19.95
N HIS A 222 7.77 13.59 -19.54
CA HIS A 222 7.37 13.49 -18.13
C HIS A 222 7.66 12.09 -17.60
N MET A 223 8.60 11.98 -16.66
CA MET A 223 8.95 10.71 -16.05
C MET A 223 8.53 10.66 -14.60
N THR A 224 7.96 9.53 -14.19
CA THR A 224 7.69 9.21 -12.79
C THR A 224 8.60 8.06 -12.39
N CYS A 225 9.59 8.34 -11.54
CA CYS A 225 10.48 7.32 -11.01
C CYS A 225 9.70 6.41 -10.04
N PRO A 226 10.09 5.14 -9.83
CA PRO A 226 9.47 4.28 -8.81
C PRO A 226 9.51 4.86 -7.38
N CYS A 227 10.51 5.69 -7.05
CA CYS A 227 10.56 6.49 -5.82
C CYS A 227 9.54 7.65 -5.75
N LYS A 228 8.65 7.72 -6.75
CA LYS A 228 7.57 8.71 -6.95
C LYS A 228 8.02 10.13 -7.31
N ALA A 229 9.32 10.37 -7.47
CA ALA A 229 9.80 11.64 -8.00
C ALA A 229 9.38 11.81 -9.48
N GLU A 230 8.80 12.97 -9.80
CA GLU A 230 8.47 13.36 -11.17
C GLU A 230 9.56 14.28 -11.72
N PHE A 231 10.11 13.96 -12.89
CA PHE A 231 11.23 14.69 -13.48
C PHE A 231 11.16 14.77 -15.01
N CYS A 232 11.89 15.72 -15.58
CA CYS A 232 12.04 15.89 -17.03
C CYS A 232 13.07 14.91 -17.58
N TYR A 233 12.70 14.10 -18.57
CA TYR A 233 13.65 13.20 -19.24
C TYR A 233 14.73 13.94 -20.05
N LEU A 234 14.55 15.20 -20.44
CA LEU A 234 15.61 15.88 -21.18
C LEU A 234 16.77 16.31 -20.26
N CYS A 235 16.44 16.88 -19.09
CA CYS A 235 17.43 17.53 -18.23
C CYS A 235 17.55 16.95 -16.81
N GLY A 236 16.70 16.00 -16.41
CA GLY A 236 16.71 15.41 -15.06
C GLY A 236 16.11 16.29 -13.96
N ALA A 237 15.75 17.55 -14.25
CA ALA A 237 15.17 18.47 -13.28
C ALA A 237 13.77 18.03 -12.83
N LYS A 238 13.36 18.47 -11.64
CA LYS A 238 11.99 18.27 -11.12
C LYS A 238 10.96 18.69 -12.17
N TRP A 239 9.90 17.91 -12.31
CA TRP A 239 8.92 18.13 -13.37
C TRP A 239 8.32 19.54 -13.28
N LYS A 240 8.17 20.20 -14.44
CA LYS A 240 7.72 21.60 -14.59
C LYS A 240 8.62 22.67 -13.95
N THR A 241 9.87 22.36 -13.61
CA THR A 241 10.86 23.38 -13.16
C THR A 241 11.91 23.72 -14.21
N CYS A 242 11.67 23.38 -15.48
CA CYS A 242 12.56 23.67 -16.60
C CYS A 242 11.76 24.07 -17.85
N ASP A 243 12.42 24.72 -18.80
CA ASP A 243 11.83 25.17 -20.08
C ASP A 243 11.97 24.15 -21.22
N CYS A 244 12.28 22.90 -20.88
CA CYS A 244 12.41 21.83 -21.87
C CYS A 244 11.08 21.56 -22.59
N SER A 245 11.16 21.20 -23.86
CA SER A 245 10.01 20.67 -24.61
C SER A 245 9.38 19.52 -23.83
N ARG A 246 8.05 19.45 -23.82
CA ARG A 246 7.31 18.43 -23.05
C ARG A 246 7.19 17.10 -23.78
N TRP A 247 7.25 17.10 -25.10
CA TRP A 247 7.23 15.91 -25.95
C TRP A 247 7.91 16.21 -27.29
N ASN A 248 8.19 15.15 -28.05
CA ASN A 248 8.52 15.19 -29.46
C ASN A 248 7.56 14.23 -30.18
N GLU A 249 6.91 14.67 -31.26
CA GLU A 249 5.94 13.89 -32.03
C GLU A 249 6.49 12.55 -32.49
N ASP A 250 7.75 12.51 -32.92
CA ASP A 250 8.42 11.28 -33.39
C ASP A 250 8.54 10.20 -32.31
N ARG A 251 8.39 10.59 -31.02
CA ARG A 251 8.47 9.69 -29.87
C ARG A 251 7.10 9.33 -29.30
N LEU A 252 6.01 9.95 -29.75
CA LEU A 252 4.69 9.68 -29.16
C LEU A 252 4.09 8.34 -29.63
N LEU A 253 4.48 7.88 -30.82
CA LEU A 253 4.02 6.62 -31.38
C LEU A 253 5.13 5.58 -31.20
N GLY A 254 4.91 4.59 -30.33
CA GLY A 254 5.81 3.44 -30.20
C GLY A 254 5.92 2.65 -31.53
N PRO A 255 6.93 1.78 -31.68
CA PRO A 255 7.02 0.91 -32.86
C PRO A 255 5.73 0.10 -33.02
N ARG A 256 5.20 0.06 -34.25
CA ARG A 256 4.00 -0.73 -34.61
C ARG A 256 4.27 -2.22 -34.59
#